data_AF-A0A6V7LCT7-F1
#
_entry.id   AF-A0A6V7LCT7-F1
#
_cell.length_a   1.000
_cell.length_b   1.000
_cell.length_c   1.000
_cell.angle_alpha   90.00
_cell.angle_beta   90.00
_cell.angle_gamma   90.00
#
_symmetry.space_group_name_H-M   'P 1'
#
loop_
_entity.id
_entity.type
_entity.pdbx_description
1 polymer ?
#
loop_
_entity_poly.entity_id
_entity_poly.type
_entity_poly.pdbx_seq_one_letter_code
_entity_poly.pdbx_strand_id
1 'polypeptide(L)'
;VFMVSREVEISLANHETARCLNWCHDNRSKLRKLGSTMEFNLRVQEFIELVRADRRLDAVKHARKCFASYDDYQLQEIQSCMGQLAFPANPTLSPYKDLLDQN
;
A
#
# COMPACT_ATOMS: atom_id res chain seq x y z
N VAL A 1 21.61 1.58 -9.09
CA VAL A 1 20.25 2.14 -9.23
C VAL A 1 19.35 1.18 -10.02
N PHE A 2 19.70 0.76 -11.25
CA PHE A 2 18.91 -0.20 -12.04
C PHE A 2 18.65 -1.58 -11.41
N MET A 3 19.64 -2.19 -10.74
CA MET A 3 19.44 -3.52 -10.12
C MET A 3 18.47 -3.49 -8.94
N VAL A 4 18.50 -2.40 -8.17
CA VAL A 4 17.65 -2.25 -6.98
C VAL A 4 16.20 -2.00 -7.39
N SER A 5 15.95 -1.25 -8.47
CA SER A 5 14.61 -1.10 -9.04
C SER A 5 14.03 -2.44 -9.50
N ARG A 6 14.82 -3.28 -10.17
CA ARG A 6 14.38 -4.60 -10.64
C ARG A 6 14.12 -5.58 -9.48
N GLU A 7 14.94 -5.55 -8.44
CA GLU A 7 14.72 -6.36 -7.23
C GLU A 7 13.48 -5.89 -6.47
N VAL A 8 13.23 -4.59 -6.41
CA VAL A 8 12.00 -4.01 -5.84
C VAL A 8 10.77 -4.44 -6.64
N GLU A 9 10.82 -4.39 -7.97
CA GLU A 9 9.72 -4.85 -8.84
C GLU A 9 9.43 -6.35 -8.63
N ILE A 10 10.46 -7.20 -8.57
CA ILE A 10 10.30 -8.63 -8.31
C ILE A 10 9.74 -8.89 -6.90
N SER A 11 10.23 -8.15 -5.89
CA SER A 11 9.74 -8.23 -4.52
C SER A 11 8.26 -7.84 -4.45
N LEU A 12 7.86 -6.78 -5.15
CA LEU A 12 6.47 -6.32 -5.19
C LEU A 12 5.56 -7.29 -5.94
N ALA A 13 6.03 -7.88 -7.05
CA ALA A 13 5.32 -8.95 -7.75
C ALA A 13 5.11 -10.20 -6.86
N ASN A 14 6.00 -10.43 -5.91
CA ASN A 14 5.88 -11.52 -4.92
C ASN A 14 5.14 -11.09 -3.64
N HIS A 15 4.49 -9.93 -3.62
CA HIS A 15 3.81 -9.37 -2.43
C HIS A 15 4.73 -9.11 -1.23
N GLU A 16 6.05 -9.04 -1.45
CA GLU A 16 7.06 -8.74 -0.43
C GLU A 16 7.34 -7.23 -0.40
N THR A 17 6.67 -6.50 0.50
CA THR A 17 6.81 -5.04 0.64
C THR A 17 8.01 -4.61 1.49
N ALA A 18 8.55 -5.51 2.33
CA ALA A 18 9.59 -5.19 3.32
C ALA A 18 10.89 -4.66 2.70
N ARG A 19 11.36 -5.25 1.59
CA ARG A 19 12.56 -4.79 0.89
C ARG A 19 12.35 -3.41 0.26
N CYS A 20 11.20 -3.20 -0.35
CA CYS A 20 10.88 -1.91 -0.97
C CYS A 20 10.74 -0.80 0.08
N LEU A 21 10.18 -1.10 1.26
CA LEU A 21 10.10 -0.15 2.37
C LEU A 21 11.47 0.25 2.91
N ASN A 22 12.39 -0.70 3.08
CA ASN A 22 13.75 -0.40 3.49
C ASN A 22 14.44 0.49 2.45
N TRP A 23 14.24 0.20 1.16
CA TRP A 23 14.76 1.06 0.09
C TRP A 23 14.15 2.48 0.12
N CYS A 24 12.85 2.60 0.39
CA CYS A 24 12.18 3.90 0.56
C CYS A 24 12.76 4.67 1.75
N HIS A 25 13.04 3.99 2.86
CA HIS A 25 13.67 4.59 4.03
C HIS A 25 15.07 5.12 3.72
N ASP A 26 15.90 4.33 3.04
CA ASP A 26 17.27 4.70 2.66
C ASP A 26 17.31 5.85 1.64
N ASN A 27 16.25 6.00 0.83
CA ASN A 27 16.14 7.03 -0.21
C ASN A 27 15.16 8.15 0.13
N ARG A 28 14.68 8.24 1.39
CA ARG A 28 13.60 9.14 1.81
C ARG A 28 13.82 10.59 1.40
N SER A 29 15.02 11.14 1.58
CA SER A 29 15.32 12.53 1.20
C SER A 29 15.25 12.77 -0.31
N LYS A 30 15.63 11.79 -1.13
CA LYS A 30 15.53 11.85 -2.60
C LYS A 30 14.08 11.72 -3.04
N LEU A 31 13.35 10.75 -2.48
CA LEU A 31 11.94 10.53 -2.75
C LEU A 31 11.10 11.77 -2.41
N ARG A 32 11.38 12.42 -1.27
CA ARG A 32 10.72 13.67 -0.88
C ARG A 32 11.00 14.81 -1.86
N LYS A 33 12.23 14.96 -2.35
CA LYS A 33 12.57 15.99 -3.36
C LYS A 33 11.87 15.75 -4.69
N LEU A 34 11.59 14.49 -5.03
CA LEU A 34 10.88 14.10 -6.24
C LEU A 34 9.35 14.12 -6.09
N GLY A 35 8.83 14.37 -4.88
CA GLY A 35 7.39 14.25 -4.62
C GLY A 35 6.85 12.83 -4.82
N SER A 36 7.67 11.81 -4.57
CA SER A 36 7.31 10.42 -4.86
C SER A 36 6.27 9.89 -3.88
N THR A 37 5.21 9.26 -4.40
CA THR A 37 4.16 8.56 -3.65
C THR A 37 4.51 7.09 -3.33
N MET A 38 5.74 6.65 -3.61
CA MET A 38 6.16 5.24 -3.50
C MET A 38 5.92 4.66 -2.10
N GLU A 39 6.30 5.41 -1.05
CA GLU A 39 6.11 4.95 0.34
C GLU A 39 4.63 4.80 0.68
N PHE A 40 3.79 5.72 0.20
CA PHE A 40 2.35 5.66 0.41
C PHE A 40 1.72 4.45 -0.29
N ASN A 41 2.06 4.22 -1.56
CA ASN A 41 1.57 3.08 -2.34
C ASN A 41 1.96 1.74 -1.69
N LEU A 42 3.14 1.65 -1.08
CA LEU A 42 3.57 0.45 -0.33
C LEU A 42 2.71 0.20 0.91
N ARG A 43 2.36 1.25 1.65
CA ARG A 43 1.47 1.14 2.82
C ARG A 43 0.06 0.73 2.41
N VAL A 44 -0.42 1.23 1.27
CA VAL A 44 -1.67 0.79 0.66
C VAL A 44 -1.60 -0.70 0.29
N GLN A 45 -0.51 -1.16 -0.32
CA GLN A 45 -0.33 -2.58 -0.64
C GLN A 45 -0.32 -3.46 0.62
N GLU A 46 0.45 -3.08 1.66
CA GLU A 46 0.45 -3.81 2.94
C GLU A 46 -0.95 -3.90 3.56
N PHE A 47 -1.72 -2.82 3.47
CA PHE A 47 -3.11 -2.81 3.91
C PHE A 47 -3.98 -3.78 3.10
N ILE A 48 -3.88 -3.75 1.77
CA ILE A 48 -4.62 -4.65 0.87
C ILE A 48 -4.28 -6.11 1.16
N GLU A 49 -3.02 -6.45 1.35
CA GLU A 49 -2.61 -7.82 1.69
C GLU A 49 -3.18 -8.28 3.04
N LEU A 50 -3.26 -7.40 4.03
CA LEU A 50 -3.92 -7.70 5.31
C LEU A 50 -5.43 -7.93 5.13
N VAL A 51 -6.09 -7.16 4.27
CA VAL A 51 -7.51 -7.35 3.95
C VAL A 51 -7.74 -8.65 3.17
N ARG A 52 -6.89 -8.97 2.19
CA ARG A 52 -6.93 -10.23 1.41
C ARG A 52 -6.73 -11.46 2.31
N ALA A 53 -5.87 -11.36 3.32
CA ALA A 53 -5.66 -12.41 4.32
C ALA A 53 -6.77 -12.49 5.41
N ASP A 54 -7.87 -11.75 5.25
CA ASP A 54 -8.96 -11.63 6.22
C ASP A 54 -8.54 -11.03 7.59
N ARG A 55 -7.33 -10.46 7.69
CA ARG A 55 -6.75 -9.86 8.91
C ARG A 55 -7.19 -8.39 9.07
N ARG A 56 -8.50 -8.14 9.04
CA ARG A 56 -9.09 -6.78 9.06
C ARG A 56 -8.64 -5.92 10.24
N LEU A 57 -8.54 -6.49 11.44
CA LEU A 57 -8.10 -5.74 12.62
C LEU A 57 -6.64 -5.27 12.51
N ASP A 58 -5.79 -6.08 11.89
CA ASP A 58 -4.39 -5.71 11.65
C ASP A 58 -4.31 -4.65 10.55
N ALA A 59 -5.14 -4.73 9.51
CA ALA A 59 -5.27 -3.70 8.48
C ALA A 59 -5.64 -2.34 9.09
N VAL A 60 -6.60 -2.30 10.03
CA VAL A 60 -6.98 -1.07 10.74
C VAL A 60 -5.84 -0.53 11.60
N LYS A 61 -5.12 -1.40 12.32
CA LYS A 61 -3.94 -0.98 13.11
C LYS A 61 -2.84 -0.42 12.21
N HIS A 62 -2.62 -1.06 11.07
CA HIS A 62 -1.67 -0.61 10.05
C HIS A 62 -2.05 0.78 9.52
N ALA A 63 -3.30 0.95 9.07
CA ALA A 63 -3.81 2.22 8.58
C ALA A 63 -3.64 3.35 9.60
N ARG A 64 -4.00 3.11 10.87
CA ARG A 64 -3.82 4.12 11.94
C ARG A 64 -2.37 4.53 12.17
N LYS A 65 -1.42 3.61 11.97
CA LYS A 65 0.01 3.88 12.16
C LYS A 65 0.63 4.57 10.94
N CYS A 66 0.31 4.07 9.75
CA CYS A 66 0.98 4.42 8.51
C CYS A 66 0.32 5.59 7.77
N PHE A 67 -0.97 5.81 7.96
CA PHE A 67 -1.72 6.93 7.42
C PHE A 67 -2.04 8.00 8.48
N ALA A 68 -1.20 8.12 9.53
CA ALA A 68 -1.41 9.14 10.56
C ALA A 68 -1.10 10.56 10.09
N SER A 69 -0.22 10.69 9.09
CA SER A 69 0.18 11.95 8.48
C SER A 69 0.13 11.76 6.97
N TYR A 70 -0.94 12.23 6.36
CA TYR A 70 -1.18 12.15 4.92
C TYR A 70 -1.40 13.55 4.35
N ASP A 71 -1.13 13.70 3.06
CA ASP A 71 -1.46 14.90 2.30
C ASP A 71 -2.91 14.83 1.80
N ASP A 72 -3.56 15.97 1.55
CA ASP A 72 -4.99 16.01 1.15
C ASP A 72 -5.30 15.14 -0.09
N TYR A 73 -4.36 15.01 -1.02
CA TYR A 73 -4.54 14.17 -2.22
C TYR A 73 -4.57 12.66 -1.90
N GLN A 74 -4.01 12.22 -0.77
CA GLN A 74 -3.98 10.82 -0.34
C GLN A 74 -5.26 10.42 0.41
N LEU A 75 -6.03 11.40 0.91
CA LEU A 75 -7.21 11.15 1.72
C LEU A 75 -8.26 10.32 0.98
N GLN A 76 -8.49 10.60 -0.30
CA GLN A 76 -9.45 9.86 -1.10
C GLN A 76 -9.10 8.37 -1.20
N GLU A 77 -7.82 8.06 -1.40
CA GLU A 77 -7.34 6.69 -1.51
C GLU A 77 -7.37 5.96 -0.15
N ILE A 78 -7.04 6.66 0.94
CA ILE A 78 -7.20 6.14 2.31
C ILE A 78 -8.68 5.82 2.59
N GLN A 79 -9.60 6.70 2.21
CA GLN A 79 -11.04 6.48 2.36
C GLN A 79 -11.51 5.25 1.58
N SER A 80 -11.04 5.06 0.35
CA SER A 80 -11.34 3.85 -0.43
C SER A 80 -10.80 2.58 0.24
N CYS A 81 -9.57 2.60 0.73
CA CYS A 81 -8.98 1.49 1.49
C CYS A 81 -9.81 1.16 2.75
N MET A 82 -10.17 2.18 3.52
CA MET A 82 -10.99 2.00 4.72
C MET A 82 -12.41 1.51 4.38
N GLY A 83 -12.98 1.98 3.26
CA GLY A 83 -14.25 1.52 2.73
C GLY A 83 -14.23 0.03 2.39
N GLN A 84 -13.12 -0.49 1.84
CA GLN A 84 -12.95 -1.90 1.50
C GLN A 84 -13.04 -2.83 2.72
N LEU A 85 -12.82 -2.35 3.96
CA LEU A 85 -13.03 -3.15 5.18
C LEU A 85 -14.49 -3.53 5.41
N ALA A 86 -15.43 -2.72 4.92
CA ALA A 86 -16.86 -2.96 5.05
C ALA A 86 -17.39 -4.00 4.04
N PHE A 87 -16.56 -4.41 3.07
CA PHE A 87 -16.92 -5.39 2.05
C PHE A 87 -16.20 -6.73 2.30
N PRO A 88 -16.81 -7.85 1.92
CA PRO A 88 -16.12 -9.14 1.92
C PRO A 88 -14.89 -9.07 1.00
N ALA A 89 -13.84 -9.83 1.31
CA ALA A 89 -12.61 -9.91 0.50
C ALA A 89 -12.84 -10.54 -0.88
N ASN A 90 -14.08 -10.95 -1.18
CA ASN A 90 -14.48 -11.46 -2.48
C ASN A 90 -14.60 -10.29 -3.48
N PRO A 91 -13.74 -10.21 -4.51
CA PRO A 91 -13.66 -9.07 -5.43
C PRO A 91 -14.92 -8.86 -6.28
N THR A 92 -15.82 -9.86 -6.32
CA THR A 92 -17.03 -9.83 -7.15
C THR A 92 -18.16 -8.94 -6.60
N LEU A 93 -18.08 -8.51 -5.34
CA LEU A 93 -19.14 -7.75 -4.66
C LEU A 93 -18.71 -6.37 -4.14
N SER A 94 -17.46 -5.97 -4.35
CA SER A 94 -16.95 -4.68 -3.86
C SER A 94 -16.94 -3.63 -4.97
N PRO A 95 -17.42 -2.40 -4.73
CA PRO A 95 -17.22 -1.27 -5.64
C PRO A 95 -15.74 -0.85 -5.76
N TYR A 96 -14.87 -1.42 -4.92
CA TYR A 96 -13.41 -1.22 -4.94
C TYR A 96 -12.66 -2.43 -5.52
N LYS A 97 -13.32 -3.21 -6.39
CA LYS A 97 -12.72 -4.36 -7.08
C LYS A 97 -11.32 -4.05 -7.62
N ASP A 98 -11.12 -2.87 -8.19
CA ASP A 98 -9.85 -2.45 -8.82
C ASP A 98 -8.70 -2.33 -7.80
N LEU A 99 -8.98 -2.02 -6.52
CA LEU A 99 -7.99 -2.06 -5.43
C LEU A 99 -7.60 -3.49 -5.05
N LEU A 100 -8.45 -4.47 -5.36
CA LEU A 100 -8.22 -5.89 -5.11
C LEU A 100 -7.82 -6.66 -6.36
N ASP A 101 -7.81 -6.04 -7.55
CA ASP A 101 -7.40 -6.67 -8.79
C ASP A 101 -5.87 -6.89 -8.79
N GLN A 102 -5.40 -7.89 -9.55
CA GLN A 102 -4.00 -8.30 -9.60
C GLN A 102 -3.32 -7.92 -10.93
N ASN A 103 -3.94 -7.06 -11.73
CA ASN A 103 -3.43 -6.66 -13.05
C ASN A 103 -2.79 -5.28 -13.04
#